data_AF-A0A1P8UWS6-F1
#
_entry.id   AF-A0A1P8UWS6-F1
#
_cell.length_a   1.000
_cell.length_b   1.000
_cell.length_c   1.000
_cell.angle_alpha   90.00
_cell.angle_beta   90.00
_cell.angle_gamma   90.00
#
_symmetry.space_group_name_H-M   'P 1'
#
loop_
_entity.id
_entity.type
_entity.pdbx_description
1 polymer ?
#
loop_
_entity_poly.entity_id
_entity_poly.type
_entity_poly.pdbx_seq_one_letter_code
_entity_poly.pdbx_strand_id
1 'polypeptide(L)'
;MSRWARLTEQQIRKAEAEGKLTGLAGEGKPLPDRPGDAMLDAGEAVGFRMMAEAGALPEELRLKAQLDAVRAAWQATEEPAKKKRLMAQLADLQMRHEIARDARRKFLR
;
A
#
# COMPACT_ATOMS: atom_id res chain seq x y z
N MET A 1 20.24 25.87 -24.07
CA MET A 1 19.68 24.58 -23.58
C MET A 1 20.77 23.74 -22.94
N SER A 2 20.49 23.13 -21.78
CA SER A 2 21.42 22.24 -21.05
C SER A 2 21.84 21.03 -21.90
N ARG A 3 23.06 20.49 -21.70
CA ARG A 3 23.51 19.22 -22.33
C ARG A 3 22.57 18.06 -22.00
N TRP A 4 22.04 18.04 -20.78
CA TRP A 4 21.10 17.03 -20.32
C TRP A 4 19.80 17.05 -21.10
N ALA A 5 19.25 18.24 -21.37
CA ALA A 5 18.01 18.37 -22.15
C ALA A 5 18.15 17.77 -23.56
N ARG A 6 19.31 17.97 -24.22
CA ARG A 6 19.57 17.38 -25.54
C ARG A 6 19.67 15.86 -25.50
N LEU A 7 20.30 15.31 -24.45
CA LEU A 7 20.41 13.87 -24.26
C LEU A 7 19.04 13.24 -23.99
N THR A 8 18.25 13.87 -23.12
CA THR A 8 16.88 13.43 -22.80
C THR A 8 15.99 13.43 -24.05
N GLU A 9 16.01 14.51 -24.83
CA GLU A 9 15.26 14.63 -26.08
C GLU A 9 15.61 13.51 -27.07
N GLN A 10 16.89 13.20 -27.24
CA GLN A 10 17.32 12.10 -28.12
C GLN A 10 16.77 10.74 -27.65
N GLN A 11 16.73 10.49 -26.34
CA GLN A 11 16.19 9.25 -25.79
C GLN A 11 14.68 9.14 -25.96
N ILE A 12 13.95 10.26 -25.80
CA ILE A 12 12.50 10.32 -26.06
C ILE A 12 12.21 9.98 -27.52
N ARG A 13 12.89 10.64 -28.48
CA ARG A 13 12.70 10.40 -29.91
C ARG A 13 13.01 8.97 -30.33
N LYS A 14 14.04 8.37 -29.72
CA LYS A 14 14.36 6.96 -29.94
C LYS A 14 13.22 6.05 -29.47
N ALA A 15 12.67 6.29 -28.28
CA ALA A 15 11.55 5.51 -27.74
C ALA A 15 10.27 5.65 -28.59
N GLU A 16 10.00 6.86 -29.10
CA GLU A 16 8.91 7.12 -30.06
C GLU A 16 9.08 6.30 -31.34
N ALA A 17 10.27 6.36 -31.97
CA ALA A 17 10.56 5.63 -33.20
C ALA A 17 10.48 4.11 -33.02
N GLU A 18 10.80 3.61 -31.82
CA GLU A 18 10.67 2.20 -31.45
C GLU A 18 9.23 1.80 -31.06
N GLY A 19 8.27 2.72 -31.11
CA GLY A 19 6.86 2.48 -30.74
C GLY A 19 6.63 2.23 -29.25
N LYS A 20 7.63 2.49 -28.40
CA LYS A 20 7.59 2.21 -26.95
C LYS A 20 6.65 3.13 -26.18
N LEU A 21 6.20 4.22 -26.80
CA LEU A 21 5.29 5.20 -26.20
C LEU A 21 3.83 5.02 -26.67
N THR A 22 3.54 3.94 -27.42
CA THR A 22 2.21 3.59 -27.94
C THR A 22 1.81 2.19 -27.52
N GLY A 23 0.52 1.89 -27.45
CA GLY A 23 -0.05 0.65 -26.91
C GLY A 23 0.14 0.49 -25.40
N LEU A 24 0.31 1.59 -24.65
CA LEU A 24 0.58 1.51 -23.21
C LEU A 24 -0.65 1.03 -22.42
N ALA A 25 -0.40 0.41 -21.27
CA ALA A 25 -1.46 0.00 -20.37
C ALA A 25 -2.28 1.21 -19.91
N GLY A 26 -3.55 1.27 -20.31
CA GLY A 26 -4.43 2.40 -20.01
C GLY A 26 -4.41 3.53 -21.03
N GLU A 27 -3.76 3.37 -22.19
CA GLU A 27 -3.80 4.36 -23.27
C GLU A 27 -5.24 4.67 -23.70
N GLY A 28 -5.55 5.97 -23.83
CA GLY A 28 -6.88 6.47 -24.17
C GLY A 28 -7.92 6.35 -23.06
N LYS A 29 -7.59 5.73 -21.91
CA LYS A 29 -8.50 5.65 -20.75
C LYS A 29 -8.33 6.88 -19.85
N PRO A 30 -9.40 7.31 -19.16
CA PRO A 30 -9.26 8.31 -18.12
C PRO A 30 -8.28 7.85 -17.05
N LEU A 31 -7.54 8.79 -16.47
CA LEU A 31 -6.73 8.51 -15.29
C LEU A 31 -7.62 7.95 -14.18
N PRO A 32 -7.21 6.86 -13.51
CA PRO A 32 -7.98 6.32 -12.40
C PRO A 32 -8.06 7.37 -11.28
N ASP A 33 -9.23 7.45 -10.65
CA ASP A 33 -9.48 8.37 -9.54
C ASP A 33 -8.66 7.92 -8.32
N ARG A 34 -7.88 8.85 -7.78
CA ARG A 34 -6.96 8.61 -6.66
C ARG A 34 -7.05 9.76 -5.66
N PRO A 35 -8.16 9.88 -4.92
CA PRO A 35 -8.36 10.95 -3.95
C PRO A 35 -7.31 10.91 -2.82
N GLY A 36 -6.71 9.74 -2.54
CA GLY A 36 -5.66 9.58 -1.53
C GLY A 36 -4.29 10.16 -1.92
N ASP A 37 -4.01 10.34 -3.22
CA ASP A 37 -2.74 10.90 -3.70
C ASP A 37 -2.74 12.43 -3.65
N ALA A 38 -3.91 13.07 -3.51
CA ALA A 38 -4.08 14.52 -3.62
C ALA A 38 -3.36 15.33 -2.51
N MET A 39 -3.05 14.69 -1.39
CA MET A 39 -2.36 15.31 -0.25
C MET A 39 -0.92 14.82 -0.06
N LEU A 40 -0.43 13.93 -0.92
CA LEU A 40 0.92 13.37 -0.85
C LEU A 40 1.86 14.09 -1.80
N ASP A 41 3.16 14.07 -1.51
CA ASP A 41 4.13 14.51 -2.51
C ASP A 41 4.20 13.54 -3.70
N ALA A 42 4.71 14.01 -4.84
CA ALA A 42 4.74 13.22 -6.06
C ALA A 42 5.60 11.95 -5.94
N GLY A 43 6.64 11.96 -5.12
CA GLY A 43 7.51 10.80 -4.86
C GLY A 43 6.82 9.76 -3.99
N GLU A 44 6.14 10.19 -2.92
CA GLU A 44 5.35 9.33 -2.05
C GLU A 44 4.19 8.67 -2.79
N ALA A 45 3.45 9.44 -3.59
CA ALA A 45 2.36 8.92 -4.42
C ALA A 45 2.88 7.85 -5.39
N VAL A 46 4.04 8.08 -6.05
CA VAL A 46 4.67 7.05 -6.89
C VAL A 46 5.06 5.82 -6.08
N GLY A 47 5.67 6.00 -4.89
CA GLY A 47 6.07 4.91 -4.01
C GLY A 47 4.89 4.03 -3.57
N PHE A 48 3.78 4.64 -3.14
CA PHE A 48 2.56 3.90 -2.78
C PHE A 48 1.93 3.19 -3.96
N ARG A 49 1.97 3.79 -5.16
CA ARG A 49 1.50 3.12 -6.38
C ARG A 49 2.32 1.87 -6.68
N MET A 50 3.65 1.98 -6.67
CA MET A 50 4.53 0.83 -6.91
C MET A 50 4.29 -0.28 -5.88
N MET A 51 4.12 0.08 -4.60
CA MET A 51 3.81 -0.88 -3.54
C MET A 51 2.43 -1.54 -3.75
N ALA A 52 1.40 -0.77 -4.07
CA ALA A 52 0.05 -1.29 -4.30
C ALA A 52 -0.02 -2.20 -5.54
N GLU A 53 0.64 -1.83 -6.64
CA GLU A 53 0.74 -2.63 -7.86
C GLU A 53 1.50 -3.95 -7.62
N ALA A 54 2.50 -3.94 -6.72
CA ALA A 54 3.20 -5.15 -6.28
C ALA A 54 2.41 -5.98 -5.25
N GLY A 55 1.19 -5.57 -4.87
CA GLY A 55 0.37 -6.24 -3.88
C GLY A 55 0.86 -6.10 -2.44
N ALA A 56 1.73 -5.12 -2.16
CA ALA A 56 2.24 -4.87 -0.82
C ALA A 56 1.10 -4.38 0.08
N LEU A 57 0.63 -5.26 0.96
CA LEU A 57 -0.32 -4.93 2.01
C LEU A 57 0.42 -4.42 3.24
N PRO A 58 0.11 -3.21 3.74
CA PRO A 58 0.62 -2.73 5.02
C PRO A 58 0.36 -3.72 6.15
N GLU A 59 1.38 -3.94 6.97
CA GLU A 59 1.33 -4.91 8.07
C GLU A 59 0.19 -4.64 9.07
N GLU A 60 -0.16 -3.38 9.28
CA GLU A 60 -1.30 -2.96 10.10
C GLU A 60 -2.63 -3.56 9.61
N LEU A 61 -2.85 -3.65 8.28
CA LEU A 61 -4.09 -4.18 7.72
C LEU A 61 -4.17 -5.70 7.88
N ARG A 62 -3.03 -6.39 7.74
CA ARG A 62 -2.93 -7.83 7.98
C ARG A 62 -3.24 -8.17 9.44
N LEU A 63 -2.66 -7.41 10.37
CA LEU A 63 -2.89 -7.57 11.81
C LEU A 63 -4.33 -7.23 12.21
N LYS A 64 -4.93 -6.20 11.58
CA LYS A 64 -6.34 -5.85 11.77
C LYS A 64 -7.27 -7.00 11.36
N ALA A 65 -7.04 -7.62 10.20
CA ALA A 65 -7.83 -8.76 9.75
C ALA A 65 -7.75 -9.94 10.74
N GLN A 66 -6.57 -10.20 11.32
CA GLN A 66 -6.38 -11.23 12.34
C GLN A 66 -7.09 -10.89 13.65
N LEU A 67 -7.05 -9.63 14.07
CA LEU A 67 -7.79 -9.14 15.23
C LEU A 67 -9.28 -9.37 15.08
N ASP A 68 -9.85 -9.01 13.92
CA ASP A 68 -11.27 -9.17 13.65
C ASP A 68 -11.67 -10.65 13.65
N ALA A 69 -10.83 -11.54 13.09
CA ALA A 69 -11.04 -12.99 13.12
C ALA A 69 -11.00 -13.58 14.54
N VAL A 70 -9.99 -13.23 15.35
CA VAL A 70 -9.87 -13.73 16.74
C VAL A 70 -11.00 -13.17 17.60
N ARG A 71 -11.41 -11.91 17.37
CA ARG A 71 -12.56 -11.30 18.06
C ARG A 71 -13.85 -12.06 17.76
N ALA A 72 -14.10 -12.41 16.50
CA ALA A 72 -15.25 -13.23 16.13
C ALA A 72 -15.22 -14.62 16.81
N ALA A 73 -14.06 -15.28 16.81
CA ALA A 73 -13.88 -16.58 17.46
C ALA A 73 -14.09 -16.51 18.99
N TRP A 74 -13.65 -15.42 19.63
CA TRP A 74 -13.84 -15.18 21.06
C TRP A 74 -15.32 -14.99 21.42
N GLN A 75 -16.08 -14.26 20.60
CA GLN A 75 -17.51 -14.06 20.81
C GLN A 75 -18.31 -15.35 20.61
N ALA A 76 -17.94 -16.18 19.62
CA ALA A 76 -18.61 -17.44 19.32
C ALA A 76 -18.29 -18.57 20.30
N THR A 77 -17.26 -18.43 21.14
CA THR A 77 -16.84 -19.45 22.10
C THR A 77 -17.56 -19.29 23.44
N GLU A 78 -18.17 -20.36 23.94
CA GLU A 78 -18.73 -20.44 25.29
C GLU A 78 -17.79 -21.14 26.29
N GLU A 79 -16.79 -21.88 25.80
CA GLU A 79 -15.85 -22.60 26.64
C GLU A 79 -14.86 -21.64 27.35
N PRO A 80 -14.82 -21.61 28.69
CA PRO A 80 -14.05 -20.61 29.45
C PRO A 80 -12.53 -20.72 29.24
N ALA A 81 -12.00 -21.93 29.09
CA ALA A 81 -10.58 -22.15 28.83
C ALA A 81 -10.16 -21.61 27.45
N LYS A 82 -10.97 -21.84 26.41
CA LYS A 82 -10.75 -21.28 25.06
C LYS A 82 -10.92 -19.77 25.04
N LYS A 83 -11.92 -19.22 25.74
CA LYS A 83 -12.10 -17.77 25.87
C LYS A 83 -10.86 -17.09 26.47
N LYS A 84 -10.26 -17.66 27.51
CA LYS A 84 -9.04 -17.13 28.12
C LYS A 84 -7.85 -17.13 27.15
N ARG A 85 -7.69 -18.19 26.35
CA ARG A 85 -6.63 -18.28 25.32
C ARG A 85 -6.83 -17.26 24.21
N LEU A 86 -8.05 -17.14 23.70
CA LEU A 86 -8.41 -16.16 22.66
C LEU A 86 -8.23 -14.72 23.16
N MET A 87 -8.53 -14.43 24.44
CA MET A 87 -8.24 -13.14 25.06
C MET A 87 -6.74 -12.80 25.06
N ALA A 88 -5.88 -13.76 25.41
CA ALA A 88 -4.43 -13.55 25.38
C ALA A 88 -3.92 -13.30 23.95
N GLN A 89 -4.43 -14.04 22.97
CA GLN A 89 -4.12 -13.83 21.55
C GLN A 89 -4.59 -12.46 21.05
N LEU A 90 -5.77 -12.03 21.46
CA LEU A 90 -6.31 -10.73 21.09
C LEU A 90 -5.46 -9.58 21.66
N ALA A 91 -4.98 -9.72 22.89
CA ALA A 91 -4.07 -8.74 23.49
C ALA A 91 -2.72 -8.63 22.76
N ASP A 92 -2.09 -9.77 22.42
CA ASP A 92 -0.83 -9.79 21.66
C ASP A 92 -0.99 -9.19 20.25
N LEU A 93 -2.03 -9.59 19.52
CA LEU A 93 -2.33 -9.03 18.21
C LEU A 93 -2.62 -7.53 18.26
N GLN A 94 -3.30 -7.07 19.31
CA GLN A 94 -3.64 -5.65 19.46
C GLN A 94 -2.39 -4.81 19.74
N MET A 95 -1.48 -5.30 20.59
CA MET A 95 -0.18 -4.67 20.79
C MET A 95 0.59 -4.54 19.47
N ARG A 96 0.69 -5.61 18.69
CA ARG A 96 1.41 -5.59 17.40
C ARG A 96 0.76 -4.66 16.38
N HIS A 97 -0.57 -4.64 16.33
CA HIS A 97 -1.33 -3.74 15.45
C HIS A 97 -1.02 -2.27 15.75
N GLU A 98 -1.03 -1.86 17.03
CA GLU A 98 -0.72 -0.48 17.39
C GLU A 98 0.73 -0.11 17.08
N ILE A 99 1.69 -1.02 17.30
CA ILE A 99 3.09 -0.80 16.90
C ILE A 99 3.20 -0.59 15.38
N ALA A 100 2.54 -1.44 14.58
CA ALA A 100 2.54 -1.31 13.13
C ALA A 100 1.89 -0.01 12.66
N ARG A 101 0.77 0.39 13.28
CA ARG A 101 0.07 1.64 12.98
C ARG A 101 0.92 2.87 13.30
N ASP A 102 1.60 2.86 14.45
CA ASP A 102 2.50 3.94 14.84
C ASP A 102 3.73 4.02 13.94
N ALA A 103 4.30 2.89 13.53
CA ALA A 103 5.37 2.84 12.54
C ALA A 103 4.93 3.46 11.21
N ARG A 104 3.72 3.11 10.73
CA ARG A 104 3.13 3.68 9.51
C ARG A 104 2.93 5.19 9.65
N ARG A 105 2.36 5.65 10.76
CA ARG A 105 2.13 7.07 11.02
C ARG A 105 3.42 7.88 11.05
N LYS A 106 4.50 7.34 11.63
CA LYS A 106 5.83 7.97 11.65
C LYS A 106 6.48 8.00 10.28
N PHE A 107 6.21 7.00 9.44
CA PHE A 107 6.70 6.95 8.07
C PHE A 107 6.01 8.00 7.16
N LEU A 108 4.73 8.27 7.41
CA LEU A 108 3.91 9.22 6.65
C LEU A 108 4.00 10.69 7.13
N ARG A 109 4.90 11.00 8.06
CA ARG A 109 5.04 12.34 8.67
C ARG A 109 6.42 12.90 8.39
#